data_AF-A0A5E6XHJ7-F1
#
_entry.id   AF-A0A5E6XHJ7-F1
#
_cell.length_a   1.000
_cell.length_b   1.000
_cell.length_c   1.000
_cell.angle_alpha   90.00
_cell.angle_beta   90.00
_cell.angle_gamma   90.00
#
_symmetry.space_group_name_H-M   'P 1'
#
loop_
_entity.id
_entity.type
_entity.pdbx_description
1 polymer ?
#
loop_
_entity_poly.entity_id
_entity_poly.type
_entity_poly.pdbx_seq_one_letter_code
_entity_poly.pdbx_strand_id
1 'polypeptide(L)' 'MIVVATGVKLDQQFNYLIHLSPGGALGISAAGYQWDTQISATWRDKPLYFKAGVYVQDNTGYTSEGGKVTFSKLDIDHDQ' A
#
# COMPACT_ATOMS: atom_id res chain seq x y z
N MET A 1 -15.39 4.38 -1.18
CA MET A 1 -14.23 3.73 -1.83
C MET A 1 -13.20 4.81 -2.12
N ILE A 2 -11.95 4.61 -1.72
CA ILE A 2 -10.86 5.53 -2.06
C ILE A 2 -10.06 4.86 -3.17
N VAL A 3 -9.82 5.58 -4.28
CA VAL A 3 -9.04 5.11 -5.41
C VAL A 3 -7.77 5.93 -5.48
N VAL A 4 -6.61 5.28 -5.35
CA VAL A 4 -5.29 5.94 -5.31
C VAL A 4 -4.39 5.57 -6.49
N ALA A 5 -4.94 4.91 -7.51
CA ALA A 5 -4.30 4.66 -8.78
C ALA A 5 -5.35 4.21 -9.80
N THR A 6 -5.26 4.68 -11.04
CA THR A 6 -6.12 4.23 -12.15
C THR A 6 -5.29 4.08 -13.42
N GLY A 7 -5.69 3.17 -14.30
CA GLY A 7 -5.05 3.02 -15.61
C GLY A 7 -3.63 2.42 -15.59
N VAL A 8 -3.24 1.77 -14.49
CA VAL A 8 -1.98 1.01 -14.40
C VAL A 8 -2.15 -0.31 -15.16
N LYS A 9 -1.39 -0.51 -16.24
CA LYS A 9 -1.42 -1.74 -17.03
C LYS A 9 -0.60 -2.85 -16.38
N LEU A 10 -0.84 -4.10 -16.77
CA LEU A 10 0.06 -5.20 -16.43
C LEU A 10 1.47 -4.91 -16.96
N ASP A 11 2.49 -5.34 -16.20
CA ASP A 11 3.92 -5.13 -16.48
C ASP A 11 4.37 -3.65 -16.58
N GLN A 12 3.50 -2.70 -16.24
CA GLN A 12 3.86 -1.29 -16.13
C GLN A 12 4.48 -1.02 -14.76
N GLN A 13 5.69 -0.45 -14.75
CA GLN A 13 6.30 0.01 -13.50
C GLN A 13 5.54 1.22 -12.94
N PHE A 14 5.34 1.23 -11.64
CA PHE A 14 4.85 2.37 -10.89
C PHE A 14 5.41 2.32 -9.46
N ASN A 15 5.43 3.49 -8.82
CA ASN A 15 5.83 3.62 -7.42
C ASN A 15 4.58 3.77 -6.55
N TYR A 16 4.68 3.33 -5.29
CA TYR A 16 3.78 3.71 -4.23
C TYR A 16 4.56 4.08 -2.96
N LEU A 17 3.94 4.89 -2.10
CA LEU A 17 4.44 5.26 -0.78
C LEU A 17 3.27 5.26 0.20
N ILE A 18 3.46 4.61 1.35
CA ILE A 18 2.56 4.70 2.50
C ILE A 18 3.36 5.32 3.63
N HIS A 19 2.88 6.42 4.18
CA HIS A 19 3.56 7.15 5.25
C HIS A 19 2.57 7.49 6.36
N LEU A 20 2.95 7.21 7.60
CA LEU A 20 2.19 7.59 8.79
C LEU A 20 3.08 8.45 9.66
N SER A 21 2.71 9.72 9.83
CA SER A 21 3.47 10.61 10.71
C SER A 21 3.24 10.28 12.19
N PRO A 22 4.16 10.67 13.10
CA PRO A 22 3.94 10.56 14.54
C PRO A 22 2.66 11.24 15.04
N GLY A 23 2.20 12.26 14.31
CA GLY A 23 0.95 12.99 14.60
C GLY A 23 -0.34 12.28 14.15
N GLY A 24 -0.23 11.13 13.46
CA GLY A 24 -1.38 10.39 12.94
C GLY A 24 -1.86 10.83 11.55
N ALA A 25 -1.05 11.59 10.81
CA ALA A 25 -1.35 11.91 9.42
C ALA A 25 -0.96 10.71 8.54
N LEU A 26 -1.95 10.03 7.95
CA LEU A 26 -1.76 8.92 7.03
C LEU A 26 -1.80 9.45 5.59
N GLY A 27 -0.70 9.30 4.86
CA GLY A 27 -0.57 9.61 3.45
C GLY A 27 -0.33 8.35 2.62
N ILE A 28 -1.01 8.27 1.47
CA ILE A 28 -0.83 7.23 0.47
C ILE A 28 -0.64 7.90 -0.88
N SER A 29 0.40 7.51 -1.62
CA SER A 29 0.56 7.88 -3.01
C SER A 29 0.85 6.65 -3.87
N ALA A 30 0.31 6.61 -5.07
CA ALA A 30 0.60 5.57 -6.04
C ALA A 30 0.34 6.07 -7.47
N ALA A 31 1.21 5.69 -8.41
CA ALA A 31 1.04 5.98 -9.84
C ALA A 31 0.67 7.46 -10.17
N GLY A 32 1.24 8.42 -9.42
CA GLY A 32 0.99 9.86 -9.59
C GLY A 32 -0.23 10.43 -8.87
N TYR A 33 -1.00 9.60 -8.16
CA TYR A 33 -2.13 10.02 -7.32
C TYR A 33 -1.70 10.11 -5.86
N GLN A 34 -2.38 10.96 -5.10
CA GLN A 34 -2.15 11.16 -3.67
C GLN A 34 -3.47 11.27 -2.91
N TRP A 35 -3.50 10.67 -1.73
CA TRP A 35 -4.59 10.75 -0.78
C TRP A 35 -4.03 10.82 0.64
N ASP A 36 -4.65 11.61 1.50
CA ASP A 36 -4.27 11.77 2.89
C ASP A 36 -5.49 11.88 3.82
N THR A 37 -5.28 11.53 5.08
CA THR A 37 -6.28 11.68 6.14
C THR A 37 -5.63 11.75 7.52
N GLN A 38 -6.37 12.27 8.50
CA GLN A 38 -6.04 12.14 9.91
C GLN A 38 -6.70 10.88 10.48
N ILE A 39 -5.89 9.95 11.00
CA ILE A 39 -6.44 8.74 11.64
C ILE A 39 -6.88 9.03 13.08
N SER A 40 -7.79 8.20 13.58
CA SER A 40 -8.25 8.28 14.97
C SER A 40 -7.08 8.17 15.96
N ALA A 41 -7.12 8.97 17.02
CA ALA A 41 -6.14 8.91 18.11
C ALA A 41 -6.08 7.54 18.81
N THR A 42 -7.10 6.69 18.66
CA THR A 42 -7.14 5.31 19.16
C THR A 42 -6.09 4.38 18.54
N TRP A 43 -5.42 4.81 17.46
CA TRP A 43 -4.33 4.05 16.84
C TRP A 43 -2.97 4.32 17.47
N ARG A 44 -2.84 5.37 18.30
CA ARG A 44 -1.55 5.84 18.86
C ARG A 44 -0.84 4.79 19.70
N ASP A 45 -1.58 3.95 20.40
CA ASP A 45 -1.07 2.95 21.34
C ASP A 45 -1.02 1.53 20.74
N LYS A 46 -1.32 1.39 19.44
CA LYS A 46 -1.34 0.08 18.78
C LYS A 46 0.01 -0.22 18.12
N PRO A 47 0.55 -1.44 18.27
CA PRO A 47 1.70 -1.86 17.49
C PRO A 47 1.29 -1.93 16.02
N LEU A 48 1.99 -1.19 15.17
CA LEU A 48 1.78 -1.17 13.72
C LEU A 48 2.99 -1.77 13.02
N TYR A 49 2.76 -2.38 11.86
CA TYR A 49 3.80 -2.98 11.04
C TYR A 49 3.42 -2.92 9.57
N PHE A 50 4.40 -2.75 8.70
CA PHE A 50 4.18 -2.75 7.25
C PHE A 50 4.06 -4.16 6.69
N LYS A 51 3.29 -4.29 5.61
CA LYS A 51 3.22 -5.49 4.78
C LYS A 51 3.36 -5.08 3.32
N ALA A 52 4.14 -5.84 2.55
CA ALA A 52 4.29 -5.66 1.11
C ALA A 52 4.34 -7.04 0.43
N GLY A 53 3.72 -7.15 -0.73
CA GLY A 53 3.59 -8.41 -1.46
C GLY A 53 2.30 -8.46 -2.28
N VAL A 54 1.98 -9.64 -2.80
CA VAL A 54 0.67 -9.93 -3.39
C VAL A 54 -0.16 -10.74 -2.40
N TYR A 55 -1.31 -10.20 -1.97
CA TYR A 55 -2.27 -10.91 -1.14
C TYR A 55 -3.57 -11.08 -1.93
N VAL A 56 -3.67 -12.21 -2.62
CA VAL A 56 -4.81 -12.55 -3.50
C VAL A 56 -6.10 -12.53 -2.68
N GLN A 57 -7.09 -11.74 -3.11
CA GLN A 57 -8.40 -11.63 -2.45
C GLN A 57 -9.43 -12.63 -3.00
N ASP A 58 -9.16 -13.22 -4.17
CA ASP A 58 -9.93 -14.35 -4.68
C ASP A 58 -9.45 -15.64 -4.02
N ASN A 59 -10.39 -16.51 -3.67
CA ASN A 59 -10.15 -17.80 -3.03
C ASN A 59 -10.81 -18.97 -3.78
N THR A 60 -11.28 -18.73 -5.00
CA THR A 60 -11.86 -19.74 -5.91
C THR A 60 -11.11 -19.73 -7.24
N GLY A 61 -11.24 -20.79 -8.04
CA GLY A 61 -10.62 -20.86 -9.38
C GLY A 61 -9.67 -22.04 -9.58
N TYR A 62 -8.94 -22.03 -10.69
CA TYR A 62 -7.99 -23.07 -11.05
C TYR A 62 -6.68 -22.93 -10.26
N THR A 63 -5.97 -24.03 -10.03
CA THR A 63 -4.68 -24.03 -9.32
C THR A 63 -3.56 -23.32 -10.08
N SER A 64 -3.73 -23.07 -11.37
CA SER A 64 -2.81 -22.28 -12.21
C SER A 64 -3.10 -20.78 -12.20
N GLU A 65 -4.16 -20.34 -11.51
CA GLU A 65 -4.54 -18.94 -11.39
C GLU A 65 -3.90 -18.31 -10.15
N GLY A 66 -3.55 -17.03 -10.22
CA GLY A 66 -3.01 -16.31 -9.08
C GLY A 66 -2.53 -14.90 -9.41
N GLY A 67 -2.14 -14.17 -8.37
CA GLY A 67 -1.49 -12.87 -8.51
C GLY A 67 0.03 -12.99 -8.52
N LYS A 68 0.70 -12.19 -9.37
CA LYS A 68 2.16 -12.08 -9.42
C LYS A 68 2.54 -10.60 -9.34
N VAL A 69 3.58 -10.30 -8.58
CA VAL A 69 4.16 -8.96 -8.47
C VAL A 69 5.68 -9.07 -8.51
N THR A 70 6.35 -8.03 -9.03
CA THR A 70 7.80 -7.89 -8.98
C THR A 70 8.12 -6.51 -8.41
N PHE A 71 8.87 -6.48 -7.31
CA PHE A 71 9.36 -5.24 -6.72
C PHE A 71 10.79 -4.98 -7.23
N SER A 72 10.99 -3.85 -7.92
CA SER A 72 12.33 -3.37 -8.28
C SER A 72 12.99 -2.60 -7.12
N LYS A 73 12.17 -2.02 -6.22
CA LYS A 73 12.59 -1.40 -4.97
C LYS A 73 11.55 -1.70 -3.89
N LEU A 74 12.00 -2.08 -2.70
CA LEU A 74 11.21 -2.19 -1.49
C LEU A 74 12.04 -1.66 -0.34
N ASP A 75 11.54 -0.63 0.33
CA ASP A 75 12.27 0.12 1.34
C ASP A 75 11.33 0.48 2.48
N ILE A 76 11.86 0.47 3.71
CA ILE A 76 11.11 0.76 4.93
C ILE A 76 12.00 1.63 5.80
N ASP A 77 11.44 2.75 6.24
CA ASP A 77 12.13 3.67 7.12
C ASP A 77 11.25 4.06 8.31
N HIS A 78 11.90 4.33 9.44
CA HIS A 78 11.30 4.87 10.65
C HIS A 78 12.22 5.98 11.16
N ASP A 79 12.06 7.17 10.57
CA ASP A 79 12.76 8.36 11.04
C ASP A 79 12.34 8.72 12.48
N GLN A 80 13.33 9.06 13.30
CA GLN A 80 13.17 9.49 14.70
C GLN A 80 12.88 11.00 14.78
#